data_AF-A0A945FIR6-F1
#
_entry.id   AF-A0A945FIR6-F1
#
_cell.length_a   1.000
_cell.length_b   1.000
_cell.length_c   1.000
_cell.angle_alpha   90.00
_cell.angle_beta   90.00
_cell.angle_gamma   90.00
#
_symmetry.space_group_name_H-M   'P 1'
#
loop_
_entity.id
_entity.type
_entity.pdbx_description
1 polymer ?
#
loop_
_entity_poly.entity_id
_entity_poly.type
_entity_poly.pdbx_seq_one_letter_code
_entity_poly.pdbx_strand_id
1 'polypeptide(L)'
;TGNAQNFKVVLSGQSLLAAAESSVDSLRFGAIPVGVDSSLSFIVRNTGDVGLAFGSAVITGTFFSLTDTLSHPDTIAVGQSHTFGIKYLPGAGGQHYGEVQLTLGGEVVRVGLSGLGVAPPRTTAGPFALDLNAEFGDQALREATVKGRSVAIDLAVTEDALGSLGFNLVLQLDTTQVVFSEFAPVDLYEGATPIVSGDADSVKFSVVFFGGGGAARGSGSAGVVKFNLLAGVDSTEIRIVRGAFATAGGPVPVEIGFEGALVRIKASSEPNPDFDGDGEVGFTDFILFAGKFGTQVGDDAYDPLFDLSGDGPVGFPDFIIFAGQFGTKTGKPVLSKPVSK
;
A
#
# COMPACT_ATOMS: atom_id res chain seq x y z
N THR A 1 95.03 35.87 27.29
CA THR A 1 94.31 34.64 26.91
C THR A 1 92.89 34.73 27.45
N GLY A 2 91.97 35.31 26.68
CA GLY A 2 90.56 35.38 27.05
C GLY A 2 89.80 34.22 26.41
N ASN A 3 89.25 33.32 27.24
CA ASN A 3 88.44 32.19 26.82
C ASN A 3 87.12 32.69 26.20
N ALA A 4 86.91 32.47 24.91
CA ALA A 4 85.59 32.61 24.30
C ALA A 4 84.78 31.34 24.61
N GLN A 5 83.79 31.46 25.49
CA GLN A 5 82.81 30.40 25.74
C GLN A 5 81.75 30.45 24.64
N ASN A 6 81.72 29.44 23.77
CA ASN A 6 80.65 29.30 22.78
C ASN A 6 79.40 28.76 23.48
N PHE A 7 78.36 29.60 23.59
CA PHE A 7 77.02 29.16 23.98
C PHE A 7 76.30 28.53 22.79
N LYS A 8 76.07 27.23 22.84
CA LYS A 8 75.21 26.51 21.88
C LYS A 8 73.76 26.63 22.33
N VAL A 9 72.97 27.48 21.69
CA VAL A 9 71.51 27.52 21.87
C VAL A 9 70.90 26.44 20.96
N VAL A 10 70.22 25.47 21.56
CA VAL A 10 69.42 24.51 20.81
C VAL A 10 68.02 25.11 20.64
N LEU A 11 67.65 25.43 19.40
CA LEU A 11 66.29 25.82 19.05
C LEU A 11 65.52 24.55 18.67
N SER A 12 64.53 24.16 19.47
CA SER A 12 63.54 23.17 19.07
C SER A 12 62.29 23.90 18.57
N GLY A 13 62.01 23.82 17.28
CA GLY A 13 60.69 24.15 16.75
C GLY A 13 59.79 22.92 16.87
N GLN A 14 58.66 23.03 17.57
CA GLN A 14 57.56 22.09 17.43
C GLN A 14 56.59 22.68 16.40
N SER A 15 56.22 21.89 15.39
CA SER A 15 55.17 22.27 14.44
C SER A 15 53.84 22.30 15.17
N LEU A 16 53.08 23.38 15.07
CA LEU A 16 51.70 23.44 15.56
C LEU A 16 50.79 22.68 14.60
N LEU A 17 49.95 21.78 15.13
CA LEU A 17 49.00 20.98 14.36
C LEU A 17 47.57 21.40 14.68
N ALA A 18 46.74 21.61 13.65
CA ALA A 18 45.28 21.66 13.79
C ALA A 18 44.74 20.23 13.70
N ALA A 19 43.86 19.82 14.61
CA ALA A 19 43.21 18.52 14.57
C ALA A 19 41.81 18.58 15.19
N ALA A 20 40.82 18.11 14.46
CA ALA A 20 39.42 18.07 14.86
C ALA A 20 38.91 16.62 14.83
N GLU A 21 38.22 16.20 15.87
CA GLU A 21 37.65 14.85 15.98
C GLU A 21 36.14 14.94 16.27
N SER A 22 35.33 14.22 15.49
CA SER A 22 33.89 14.10 15.72
C SER A 22 33.57 12.93 16.65
N SER A 23 32.54 13.07 17.49
CA SER A 23 32.05 11.97 18.33
C SER A 23 31.35 10.85 17.56
N VAL A 24 30.92 11.12 16.32
CA VAL A 24 30.24 10.15 15.43
C VAL A 24 30.55 10.43 13.96
N ASP A 25 30.51 9.37 13.15
CA ASP A 25 30.59 9.49 11.68
C ASP A 25 29.21 9.71 11.03
N SER A 26 28.12 9.37 11.73
CA SER A 26 26.76 9.57 11.23
C SER A 26 25.70 9.78 12.31
N LEU A 27 24.63 10.50 11.95
CA LEU A 27 23.40 10.65 12.72
C LEU A 27 22.24 9.94 12.02
N ARG A 28 21.49 9.14 12.79
CA ARG A 28 20.35 8.36 12.29
C ARG A 28 19.09 8.73 13.05
N PHE A 29 18.19 9.46 12.40
CA PHE A 29 16.96 9.97 13.01
C PHE A 29 15.85 8.91 13.13
N GLY A 30 15.99 7.78 12.43
CA GLY A 30 14.95 6.74 12.39
C GLY A 30 13.71 7.18 11.62
N ALA A 31 12.56 6.58 11.97
CA ALA A 31 11.28 6.83 11.35
C ALA A 31 10.57 8.03 12.01
N ILE A 32 10.39 9.13 11.28
CA ILE A 32 9.75 10.36 11.74
C ILE A 32 8.57 10.69 10.82
N PRO A 33 7.38 10.99 11.36
CA PRO A 33 6.23 11.39 10.55
C PRO A 33 6.52 12.63 9.71
N VAL A 34 5.98 12.68 8.49
CA VAL A 34 6.05 13.86 7.62
C VAL A 34 5.46 15.09 8.33
N GLY A 35 6.19 16.20 8.30
CA GLY A 35 5.80 17.46 8.95
C GLY A 35 6.15 17.56 10.44
N VAL A 36 6.70 16.51 11.05
CA VAL A 36 7.20 16.50 12.44
C VAL A 36 8.73 16.57 12.42
N ASP A 37 9.32 17.37 13.30
CA ASP A 37 10.77 17.46 13.43
C ASP A 37 11.35 16.57 14.52
N SER A 38 12.62 16.23 14.37
CA SER A 38 13.44 15.57 15.37
C SER A 38 14.85 16.15 15.33
N SER A 39 15.51 16.26 16.48
CA SER A 39 16.87 16.81 16.57
C SER A 39 17.82 15.82 17.23
N LEU A 40 19.01 15.69 16.64
CA LEU A 40 20.15 14.95 17.18
C LEU A 40 21.36 15.87 17.24
N SER A 41 22.37 15.51 18.01
CA SER A 41 23.61 16.29 18.09
C SER A 41 24.85 15.41 18.04
N PHE A 42 25.96 16.03 17.66
CA PHE A 42 27.29 15.44 17.74
C PHE A 42 28.27 16.46 18.34
N ILE A 43 29.39 15.97 18.83
CA ILE A 43 30.42 16.79 19.47
C ILE A 43 31.64 16.81 18.56
N VAL A 44 32.25 17.98 18.39
CA VAL A 44 33.59 18.11 17.79
C VAL A 44 34.57 18.54 18.87
N ARG A 45 35.66 17.80 19.02
CA ARG A 45 36.75 18.09 19.96
C ARG A 45 37.98 18.58 19.21
N ASN A 46 38.62 19.61 19.75
CA ASN A 46 39.94 20.04 19.29
C ASN A 46 41.03 19.21 19.99
N THR A 47 41.70 18.35 19.23
CA THR A 47 42.78 17.46 19.71
C THR A 47 44.17 17.95 19.26
N GLY A 48 44.24 19.08 18.55
CA GLY A 48 45.47 19.69 18.09
C GLY A 48 46.08 20.66 19.11
N ASP A 49 47.11 21.37 18.66
CA ASP A 49 47.90 22.31 19.48
C ASP A 49 47.54 23.78 19.23
N VAL A 50 46.59 24.04 18.32
CA VAL A 50 46.09 25.37 17.96
C VAL A 50 44.57 25.43 18.05
N GLY A 51 44.01 26.61 18.36
CA GLY A 51 42.56 26.82 18.37
C GLY A 51 41.95 26.61 16.98
N LEU A 52 40.81 25.95 16.92
CA LEU A 52 40.09 25.71 15.66
C LEU A 52 39.07 26.83 15.43
N ALA A 53 39.45 27.83 14.63
CA ALA A 53 38.53 28.90 14.23
C ALA A 53 37.41 28.37 13.34
N PHE A 54 36.16 28.77 13.57
CA PHE A 54 35.05 28.34 12.74
C PHE A 54 35.15 28.97 11.34
N GLY A 55 35.16 28.13 10.30
CA GLY A 55 35.20 28.56 8.91
C GLY A 55 33.83 28.55 8.25
N SER A 56 33.25 27.36 8.09
CA SER A 56 31.95 27.18 7.45
C SER A 56 31.24 25.91 7.91
N ALA A 57 29.92 25.89 7.76
CA ALA A 57 29.09 24.69 7.86
C ALA A 57 28.23 24.58 6.62
N VAL A 58 28.34 23.46 5.92
CA VAL A 58 27.52 23.12 4.75
C VAL A 58 26.72 21.87 5.08
N ILE A 59 25.41 21.91 4.85
CA ILE A 59 24.53 20.75 5.00
C ILE A 59 23.90 20.42 3.66
N THR A 60 23.93 19.14 3.31
CA THR A 60 23.22 18.59 2.15
C THR A 60 22.00 17.79 2.61
N GLY A 61 21.01 17.65 1.72
CA GLY A 61 19.72 17.04 2.02
C GLY A 61 18.71 18.09 2.51
N THR A 62 17.65 18.31 1.73
CA THR A 62 16.69 19.42 1.90
C THR A 62 15.88 19.39 3.19
N PHE A 63 15.89 18.27 3.90
CA PHE A 63 15.14 18.06 5.15
C PHE A 63 16.02 18.15 6.39
N PHE A 64 17.32 18.42 6.24
CA PHE A 64 18.26 18.58 7.33
C PHE A 64 18.71 20.04 7.45
N SER A 65 18.83 20.53 8.68
CA SER A 65 19.35 21.86 8.98
C SER A 65 20.09 21.89 10.32
N LEU A 66 20.92 22.91 10.54
CA LEU A 66 21.45 23.18 11.88
C LEU A 66 20.30 23.64 12.77
N THR A 67 20.26 23.14 14.02
CA THR A 67 19.24 23.57 15.00
C THR A 67 19.40 25.04 15.38
N ASP A 68 20.62 25.58 15.27
CA ASP A 68 20.94 26.90 15.79
C ASP A 68 22.01 27.56 14.91
N THR A 69 21.63 28.56 14.10
CA THR A 69 22.55 29.23 13.16
C THR A 69 23.40 30.32 13.82
N LEU A 70 23.14 30.66 15.09
CA LEU A 70 23.71 31.82 15.80
C LEU A 70 24.68 31.48 16.95
N SER A 71 24.92 30.19 17.24
CA SER A 71 25.76 29.73 18.37
C SER A 71 26.94 28.86 17.92
N HIS A 72 27.61 29.26 16.84
CA HIS A 72 28.91 28.69 16.48
C HIS A 72 29.98 29.34 17.37
N PRO A 73 30.94 28.58 17.94
CA PRO A 73 32.04 29.19 18.65
C PRO A 73 32.93 29.86 17.62
N ASP A 74 33.33 31.12 17.86
CA ASP A 74 34.33 31.77 17.00
C ASP A 74 35.62 30.93 16.93
N THR A 75 35.95 30.20 18.00
CA THR A 75 37.06 29.24 18.06
C THR A 75 36.80 28.15 19.09
N ILE A 76 37.05 26.88 18.73
CA ILE A 76 37.15 25.78 19.68
C ILE A 76 38.59 25.75 20.21
N ALA A 77 38.79 26.20 21.46
CA ALA A 77 40.11 26.23 22.07
C ALA A 77 40.72 24.82 22.22
N VAL A 78 42.04 24.74 22.35
CA VAL A 78 42.78 23.48 22.50
C VAL A 78 42.21 22.66 23.66
N GLY A 79 41.92 21.38 23.39
CA GLY A 79 41.35 20.45 24.36
C GLY A 79 39.87 20.64 24.68
N GLN A 80 39.22 21.69 24.16
CA GLN A 80 37.78 21.92 24.32
C GLN A 80 36.96 21.22 23.24
N SER A 81 35.65 21.16 23.48
CA SER A 81 34.67 20.58 22.56
C SER A 81 33.50 21.52 22.34
N HIS A 82 32.84 21.39 21.19
CA HIS A 82 31.59 22.06 20.88
C HIS A 82 30.53 21.07 20.40
N THR A 83 29.27 21.31 20.75
CA THR A 83 28.14 20.48 20.36
C THR A 83 27.39 21.12 19.20
N PHE A 84 27.23 20.38 18.11
CA PHE A 84 26.47 20.77 16.93
C PHE A 84 25.15 20.02 16.88
N GLY A 85 24.04 20.73 16.81
CA GLY A 85 22.70 20.16 16.67
C GLY A 85 22.21 20.16 15.22
N ILE A 86 21.61 19.04 14.82
CA ILE A 86 21.01 18.84 13.50
C ILE A 86 19.53 18.53 13.67
N LYS A 87 18.70 19.32 13.01
CA LYS A 87 17.26 19.13 12.90
C LYS A 87 16.95 18.38 11.61
N TYR A 88 16.07 17.40 11.69
CA TYR A 88 15.47 16.69 10.58
C TYR A 88 13.96 16.95 10.57
N LEU A 89 13.43 17.43 9.44
CA LEU A 89 12.00 17.69 9.22
C LEU A 89 11.59 17.15 7.84
N PRO A 90 11.15 15.88 7.73
CA PRO A 90 10.74 15.31 6.45
C PRO A 90 9.48 15.99 5.90
N GLY A 91 9.56 16.46 4.64
CA GLY A 91 8.40 16.99 3.90
C GLY A 91 7.68 15.95 3.03
N ALA A 92 8.24 14.75 2.89
CA ALA A 92 7.68 13.65 2.10
C ALA A 92 8.01 12.29 2.75
N GLY A 93 7.25 11.26 2.39
CA GLY A 93 7.53 9.89 2.81
C GLY A 93 8.74 9.32 2.05
N GLY A 94 9.51 8.45 2.71
CA GLY A 94 10.66 7.79 2.11
C GLY A 94 11.99 8.06 2.82
N GLN A 95 13.04 7.39 2.35
CA GLN A 95 14.37 7.48 2.93
C GLN A 95 15.07 8.75 2.45
N HIS A 96 15.62 9.52 3.40
CA HIS A 96 16.36 10.74 3.15
C HIS A 96 17.80 10.62 3.65
N TYR A 97 18.72 11.21 2.90
CA TYR A 97 20.14 11.23 3.19
C TYR A 97 20.71 12.65 3.06
N GLY A 98 21.79 12.90 3.78
CA GLY A 98 22.51 14.16 3.76
C GLY A 98 23.90 14.01 4.37
N GLU A 99 24.62 15.12 4.45
CA GLU A 99 25.92 15.22 5.09
C GLU A 99 26.08 16.63 5.68
N VAL A 100 26.68 16.70 6.86
CA VAL A 100 27.22 17.93 7.45
C VAL A 100 28.71 17.97 7.15
N GLN A 101 29.18 19.06 6.54
CA GLN A 101 30.59 19.36 6.35
C GLN A 101 30.94 20.64 7.12
N LEU A 102 31.77 20.51 8.15
CA LEU A 102 32.30 21.63 8.94
C LEU A 102 33.75 21.89 8.53
N THR A 103 34.11 23.16 8.36
CA THR A 103 35.51 23.59 8.20
C THR A 103 35.95 24.33 9.46
N LEU A 104 36.95 23.81 10.18
CA LEU A 104 37.39 24.28 11.49
C LEU A 104 38.92 24.40 11.51
N GLY A 105 39.47 25.61 11.59
CA GLY A 105 40.92 25.83 11.61
C GLY A 105 41.68 25.30 10.38
N GLY A 106 40.98 25.09 9.25
CA GLY A 106 41.51 24.45 8.04
C GLY A 106 41.19 22.95 7.92
N GLU A 107 40.76 22.30 9.01
CA GLU A 107 40.35 20.89 9.02
C GLU A 107 38.91 20.72 8.57
N VAL A 108 38.60 19.59 7.94
CA VAL A 108 37.25 19.26 7.46
C VAL A 108 36.68 18.08 8.24
N VAL A 109 35.58 18.32 8.96
CA VAL A 109 34.80 17.29 9.66
C VAL A 109 33.55 16.97 8.85
N ARG A 110 33.32 15.68 8.57
CA ARG A 110 32.14 15.17 7.85
C ARG A 110 31.30 14.27 8.74
N VAL A 111 29.99 14.45 8.73
CA VAL A 111 29.03 13.60 9.45
C VAL A 111 27.86 13.27 8.53
N GLY A 112 27.66 11.99 8.23
CA GLY A 112 26.55 11.52 7.41
C GLY A 112 25.20 11.61 8.12
N LEU A 113 24.13 11.92 7.39
CA LEU A 113 22.77 12.06 7.91
C LEU A 113 21.83 11.05 7.24
N SER A 114 20.95 10.45 8.03
CA SER A 114 19.88 9.59 7.50
C SER A 114 18.60 9.67 8.33
N GLY A 115 17.47 9.61 7.67
CA GLY A 115 16.15 9.57 8.30
C GLY A 115 15.11 8.98 7.36
N LEU A 116 14.03 8.42 7.91
CA LEU A 116 12.89 7.87 7.17
C LEU A 116 11.67 8.74 7.44
N GLY A 117 11.19 9.44 6.42
CA GLY A 117 9.90 10.13 6.47
C GLY A 117 8.77 9.12 6.40
N VAL A 118 7.89 9.11 7.40
CA VAL A 118 6.67 8.28 7.39
C VAL A 118 5.51 9.16 7.01
N ALA A 119 5.00 9.00 5.77
CA ALA A 119 3.79 9.69 5.37
C ALA A 119 2.60 9.16 6.20
N PRO A 120 1.64 10.03 6.58
CA PRO A 120 0.40 9.54 7.18
C PRO A 120 -0.28 8.54 6.23
N PRO A 121 -1.03 7.55 6.76
CA PRO A 121 -1.90 6.73 5.94
C PRO A 121 -2.81 7.65 5.13
N ARG A 122 -2.94 7.41 3.83
CA ARG A 122 -3.95 8.11 3.04
C ARG A 122 -5.30 7.52 3.45
N THR A 123 -6.12 8.28 4.16
CA THR A 123 -7.45 7.87 4.65
C THR A 123 -8.58 8.59 3.92
N THR A 124 -8.31 9.18 2.75
CA THR A 124 -9.36 9.83 1.97
C THR A 124 -10.32 8.75 1.49
N ALA A 125 -11.53 8.73 2.04
CA ALA A 125 -12.66 8.05 1.43
C ALA A 125 -12.96 8.72 0.09
N GLY A 126 -13.32 7.92 -0.90
CA GLY A 126 -13.75 8.41 -2.20
C GLY A 126 -15.09 7.77 -2.55
N PRO A 127 -15.74 8.23 -3.62
CA PRO A 127 -17.14 7.92 -3.90
C PRO A 127 -17.38 6.47 -4.33
N PHE A 128 -16.34 5.68 -4.59
CA PHE A 128 -16.47 4.25 -4.88
C PHE A 128 -15.69 3.41 -3.89
N ALA A 129 -16.29 2.30 -3.47
CA ALA A 129 -15.68 1.29 -2.61
C ALA A 129 -16.02 -0.12 -3.11
N LEU A 130 -15.16 -1.08 -2.78
CA LEU A 130 -15.37 -2.50 -2.97
C LEU A 130 -15.65 -3.16 -1.63
N ASP A 131 -16.68 -3.99 -1.57
CA ASP A 131 -17.05 -4.74 -0.38
C ASP A 131 -17.18 -6.24 -0.69
N LEU A 132 -16.51 -7.08 0.10
CA LEU A 132 -16.62 -8.54 -0.02
C LEU A 132 -17.91 -9.09 0.61
N ASN A 133 -18.75 -8.22 1.18
CA ASN A 133 -20.14 -8.51 1.48
C ASN A 133 -21.02 -7.95 0.34
N ALA A 134 -21.82 -8.81 -0.28
CA ALA A 134 -22.72 -8.43 -1.37
C ALA A 134 -24.04 -7.79 -0.91
N GLU A 135 -24.24 -7.60 0.40
CA GLU A 135 -25.35 -6.79 0.93
C GLU A 135 -25.22 -5.33 0.50
N PHE A 136 -26.35 -4.62 0.40
CA PHE A 136 -26.32 -3.27 -0.17
C PHE A 136 -25.60 -2.24 0.71
N GLY A 137 -24.71 -1.47 0.08
CA GLY A 137 -23.90 -0.42 0.67
C GLY A 137 -22.53 -0.90 1.10
N ASP A 138 -21.74 0.02 1.64
CA ASP A 138 -20.40 -0.28 2.16
C ASP A 138 -20.46 -0.70 3.64
N GLN A 139 -20.28 -1.99 3.92
CA GLN A 139 -20.11 -2.57 5.27
C GLN A 139 -18.63 -2.71 5.68
N ALA A 140 -17.71 -2.18 4.88
CA ALA A 140 -16.27 -2.16 5.14
C ALA A 140 -15.59 -3.53 5.20
N LEU A 141 -16.15 -4.59 4.60
CA LEU A 141 -15.48 -5.90 4.54
C LEU A 141 -14.45 -5.91 3.39
N ARG A 142 -13.22 -5.51 3.71
CA ARG A 142 -12.12 -5.42 2.72
C ARG A 142 -11.30 -6.68 2.58
N GLU A 143 -11.43 -7.63 3.49
CA GLU A 143 -10.68 -8.88 3.46
C GLU A 143 -11.56 -10.04 3.89
N ALA A 144 -11.60 -11.09 3.07
CA ALA A 144 -12.35 -12.30 3.36
C ALA A 144 -11.62 -13.54 2.84
N THR A 145 -11.86 -14.66 3.52
CA THR A 145 -11.50 -15.98 3.02
C THR A 145 -12.73 -16.59 2.37
N VAL A 146 -12.63 -16.90 1.08
CA VAL A 146 -13.76 -17.43 0.30
C VAL A 146 -13.64 -18.94 0.19
N LYS A 147 -14.76 -19.62 0.41
CA LYS A 147 -14.87 -21.06 0.20
C LYS A 147 -15.34 -21.23 -1.25
N GLY A 148 -14.56 -21.89 -2.10
CA GLY A 148 -14.84 -22.02 -3.54
C GLY A 148 -14.19 -20.95 -4.41
N ARG A 149 -14.56 -20.89 -5.69
CA ARG A 149 -13.93 -19.99 -6.68
C ARG A 149 -14.70 -18.70 -6.92
N SER A 150 -16.03 -18.72 -6.77
CA SER A 150 -16.85 -17.55 -7.05
C SER A 150 -16.82 -16.57 -5.88
N VAL A 151 -16.63 -15.29 -6.18
CA VAL A 151 -16.63 -14.20 -5.21
C VAL A 151 -17.50 -13.09 -5.73
N ALA A 152 -18.55 -12.78 -4.98
CA ALA A 152 -19.36 -11.60 -5.20
C ALA A 152 -18.77 -10.41 -4.40
N ILE A 153 -18.59 -9.29 -5.08
CA ILE A 153 -18.15 -8.02 -4.50
C ILE A 153 -19.25 -6.99 -4.76
N ASP A 154 -19.72 -6.31 -3.72
CA ASP A 154 -20.51 -5.10 -3.92
C ASP A 154 -19.61 -3.96 -4.37
N LEU A 155 -20.00 -3.31 -5.46
CA LEU A 155 -19.45 -2.04 -5.87
C LEU A 155 -20.28 -0.95 -5.22
N ALA A 156 -19.88 -0.52 -4.03
CA ALA A 156 -20.58 0.51 -3.27
C ALA A 156 -20.24 1.91 -3.80
N VAL A 157 -21.24 2.79 -3.79
CA VAL A 157 -21.08 4.23 -3.92
C VAL A 157 -21.34 4.89 -2.57
N THR A 158 -20.34 5.60 -2.06
CA THR A 158 -20.35 6.17 -0.71
C THR A 158 -20.91 7.59 -0.68
N GLU A 159 -20.80 8.32 -1.79
CA GLU A 159 -21.25 9.71 -1.93
C GLU A 159 -21.43 10.15 -3.41
N ASP A 160 -22.03 11.32 -3.61
CA ASP A 160 -22.11 12.05 -4.87
C ASP A 160 -22.79 11.36 -6.07
N ALA A 161 -23.45 10.22 -5.88
CA ALA A 161 -24.20 9.56 -6.96
C ALA A 161 -25.48 10.30 -7.39
N LEU A 162 -26.04 11.19 -6.56
CA LEU A 162 -27.41 11.70 -6.71
C LEU A 162 -27.60 12.38 -8.08
N GLY A 163 -28.55 11.88 -8.87
CA GLY A 163 -28.87 12.41 -10.19
C GLY A 163 -27.86 12.04 -11.29
N SER A 164 -26.83 11.23 -10.98
CA SER A 164 -25.93 10.69 -12.01
C SER A 164 -26.71 9.79 -12.97
N LEU A 165 -26.37 9.88 -14.26
CA LEU A 165 -27.02 9.14 -15.35
C LEU A 165 -26.39 7.74 -15.55
N GLY A 166 -25.41 7.40 -14.71
CA GLY A 166 -24.55 6.26 -14.90
C GLY A 166 -23.19 6.47 -14.25
N PHE A 167 -22.26 5.54 -14.47
CA PHE A 167 -20.89 5.66 -14.01
C PHE A 167 -19.92 4.91 -14.94
N ASN A 168 -18.65 5.29 -14.86
CA ASN A 168 -17.54 4.53 -15.42
C ASN A 168 -16.60 4.14 -14.29
N LEU A 169 -16.12 2.90 -14.30
CA LEU A 169 -15.20 2.40 -13.28
C LEU A 169 -14.21 1.42 -13.90
N VAL A 170 -12.97 1.44 -13.41
CA VAL A 170 -11.92 0.52 -13.83
C VAL A 170 -11.37 -0.20 -12.61
N LEU A 171 -11.47 -1.53 -12.63
CA LEU A 171 -10.84 -2.43 -11.68
C LEU A 171 -9.53 -2.95 -12.26
N GLN A 172 -8.46 -2.87 -11.50
CA GLN A 172 -7.20 -3.56 -11.74
C GLN A 172 -7.19 -4.87 -10.96
N LEU A 173 -6.70 -5.94 -11.60
CA LEU A 173 -6.67 -7.30 -11.06
C LEU A 173 -5.58 -8.13 -11.74
N ASP A 174 -5.17 -9.21 -11.10
CA ASP A 174 -4.27 -10.21 -11.71
C ASP A 174 -5.10 -11.26 -12.46
N THR A 175 -5.13 -11.16 -13.80
CA THR A 175 -5.89 -12.07 -14.67
C THR A 175 -5.36 -13.51 -14.66
N THR A 176 -4.17 -13.75 -14.10
CA THR A 176 -3.63 -15.10 -13.86
C THR A 176 -4.14 -15.73 -12.57
N GLN A 177 -4.78 -14.93 -11.70
CA GLN A 177 -5.34 -15.37 -10.43
C GLN A 177 -6.86 -15.25 -10.36
N VAL A 178 -7.46 -14.27 -11.04
CA VAL A 178 -8.91 -14.05 -11.04
C VAL A 178 -9.44 -13.73 -12.43
N VAL A 179 -10.62 -14.27 -12.73
CA VAL A 179 -11.33 -14.04 -13.99
C VAL A 179 -12.65 -13.38 -13.70
N PHE A 180 -12.96 -12.30 -14.40
CA PHE A 180 -14.28 -11.67 -14.35
C PHE A 180 -15.35 -12.61 -14.87
N SER A 181 -16.44 -12.76 -14.12
CA SER A 181 -17.55 -13.63 -14.46
C SER A 181 -18.78 -12.85 -14.89
N GLU A 182 -19.27 -11.96 -14.02
CA GLU A 182 -20.56 -11.30 -14.21
C GLU A 182 -20.56 -9.92 -13.53
N PHE A 183 -21.36 -8.99 -14.07
CA PHE A 183 -21.70 -7.77 -13.38
C PHE A 183 -23.19 -7.45 -13.57
N ALA A 184 -23.86 -7.16 -12.47
CA ALA A 184 -25.26 -6.77 -12.46
C ALA A 184 -25.43 -5.43 -11.73
N PRO A 185 -25.93 -4.37 -12.40
CA PRO A 185 -26.37 -3.17 -11.72
C PRO A 185 -27.50 -3.49 -10.73
N VAL A 186 -27.34 -3.02 -9.50
CA VAL A 186 -28.34 -3.18 -8.42
C VAL A 186 -28.58 -1.84 -7.76
N ASP A 187 -29.60 -1.77 -6.91
CA ASP A 187 -29.88 -0.65 -6.01
C ASP A 187 -29.87 0.73 -6.70
N LEU A 188 -28.79 1.51 -6.63
CA LEU A 188 -28.72 2.85 -7.24
C LEU A 188 -28.84 2.85 -8.76
N TYR A 189 -28.36 1.80 -9.40
CA TYR A 189 -28.33 1.67 -10.86
C TYR A 189 -29.16 0.47 -11.34
N GLU A 190 -30.10 -0.01 -10.52
CA GLU A 190 -31.07 -1.03 -10.95
C GLU A 190 -31.81 -0.57 -12.22
N GLY A 191 -31.82 -1.42 -13.25
CA GLY A 191 -32.40 -1.11 -14.56
C GLY A 191 -31.50 -0.30 -15.50
N ALA A 192 -30.32 0.14 -15.06
CA ALA A 192 -29.29 0.66 -15.96
C ALA A 192 -28.70 -0.47 -16.82
N THR A 193 -28.18 -0.11 -17.98
CA THR A 193 -27.51 -1.06 -18.88
C THR A 193 -26.00 -1.02 -18.67
N PRO A 194 -25.37 -2.14 -18.31
CA PRO A 194 -23.93 -2.23 -18.21
C PRO A 194 -23.31 -2.57 -19.57
N ILE A 195 -22.16 -1.98 -19.85
CA ILE A 195 -21.21 -2.39 -20.88
C ILE A 195 -19.93 -2.72 -20.12
N VAL A 196 -19.47 -3.97 -20.25
CA VAL A 196 -18.25 -4.44 -19.60
C VAL A 196 -17.22 -4.79 -20.67
N SER A 197 -15.98 -4.35 -20.47
CA SER A 197 -14.85 -4.68 -21.33
C SER A 197 -13.63 -5.00 -20.49
N GLY A 198 -12.76 -5.89 -20.97
CA GLY A 198 -11.52 -6.27 -20.29
C GLY A 198 -10.30 -5.90 -21.12
N ASP A 199 -9.20 -5.59 -20.42
CA ASP A 199 -7.84 -5.48 -20.96
C ASP A 199 -6.93 -6.53 -20.27
N ALA A 200 -5.61 -6.45 -20.45
CA ALA A 200 -4.65 -7.43 -19.93
C ALA A 200 -4.68 -7.59 -18.39
N ASP A 201 -4.87 -6.50 -17.65
CA ASP A 201 -4.82 -6.45 -16.17
C ASP A 201 -6.01 -5.67 -15.56
N SER A 202 -7.06 -5.41 -16.35
CA SER A 202 -8.18 -4.60 -15.87
C SER A 202 -9.52 -4.95 -16.49
N VAL A 203 -10.59 -4.62 -15.76
CA VAL A 203 -11.97 -4.70 -16.23
C VAL A 203 -12.62 -3.34 -16.07
N LYS A 204 -13.25 -2.87 -17.14
CA LYS A 204 -13.90 -1.57 -17.25
C LYS A 204 -15.40 -1.76 -17.30
N PHE A 205 -16.10 -1.01 -16.46
CA PHE A 205 -17.55 -0.97 -16.37
C PHE A 205 -18.01 0.41 -16.85
N SER A 206 -18.93 0.43 -17.81
CA SER A 206 -19.66 1.63 -18.23
C SER A 206 -21.15 1.34 -18.08
N VAL A 207 -21.79 1.99 -17.11
CA VAL A 207 -23.19 1.75 -16.76
C VAL A 207 -23.99 3.00 -17.06
N VAL A 208 -25.12 2.88 -17.75
CA VAL A 208 -25.93 4.03 -18.17
C VAL A 208 -27.43 3.73 -18.14
N PHE A 209 -28.23 4.73 -17.75
CA PHE A 209 -29.69 4.69 -17.94
C PHE A 209 -30.07 5.14 -19.35
N PHE A 210 -30.81 4.31 -20.10
CA PHE A 210 -31.41 4.70 -21.37
C PHE A 210 -32.83 5.24 -21.14
N GLY A 211 -33.19 6.37 -21.77
CA GLY A 211 -34.56 6.89 -21.78
C GLY A 211 -34.92 7.88 -20.65
N GLY A 212 -33.95 8.32 -19.86
CA GLY A 212 -34.14 9.27 -18.76
C GLY A 212 -34.25 8.58 -17.39
N GLY A 213 -33.78 9.27 -16.35
CA GLY A 213 -33.57 8.71 -15.02
C GLY A 213 -32.15 8.97 -14.53
N GLY A 214 -31.90 8.72 -13.25
CA GLY A 214 -30.59 8.84 -12.63
C GLY A 214 -30.63 8.24 -11.23
N ALA A 215 -29.48 8.06 -10.61
CA ALA A 215 -29.43 7.48 -9.27
C ALA A 215 -30.26 8.34 -8.30
N ALA A 216 -31.21 7.70 -7.61
CA ALA A 216 -32.19 8.39 -6.78
C ALA A 216 -31.62 8.90 -5.45
N ARG A 217 -30.40 8.47 -5.09
CA ARG A 217 -29.70 8.79 -3.84
C ARG A 217 -28.22 9.06 -4.12
N GLY A 218 -27.56 9.70 -3.15
CA GLY A 218 -26.13 9.97 -3.19
C GLY A 218 -25.23 8.79 -2.82
N SER A 219 -25.78 7.75 -2.19
CA SER A 219 -25.03 6.57 -1.75
C SER A 219 -25.89 5.30 -1.72
N GLY A 220 -25.24 4.14 -1.79
CA GLY A 220 -25.85 2.81 -1.93
C GLY A 220 -24.98 1.86 -2.73
N SER A 221 -25.54 0.79 -3.26
CA SER A 221 -24.81 -0.13 -4.15
C SER A 221 -24.97 0.27 -5.59
N ALA A 222 -23.89 0.18 -6.37
CA ALA A 222 -23.94 0.43 -7.80
C ALA A 222 -24.09 -0.84 -8.65
N GLY A 223 -23.67 -1.98 -8.11
CA GLY A 223 -23.74 -3.26 -8.78
C GLY A 223 -22.98 -4.32 -8.02
N VAL A 224 -23.31 -5.58 -8.26
CA VAL A 224 -22.55 -6.71 -7.76
C VAL A 224 -21.66 -7.21 -8.89
N VAL A 225 -20.35 -7.29 -8.64
CA VAL A 225 -19.35 -7.85 -9.54
C VAL A 225 -18.98 -9.25 -9.05
N LYS A 226 -19.04 -10.25 -9.93
CA LYS A 226 -18.58 -11.61 -9.63
C LYS A 226 -17.27 -11.93 -10.33
N PHE A 227 -16.36 -12.53 -9.58
CA PHE A 227 -15.09 -13.05 -10.08
C PHE A 227 -14.94 -14.53 -9.73
N ASN A 228 -14.22 -15.26 -10.57
CA ASN A 228 -13.80 -16.63 -10.32
C ASN A 228 -12.30 -16.65 -10.04
N LEU A 229 -11.89 -17.20 -8.90
CA LEU A 229 -10.48 -17.47 -8.58
C LEU A 229 -9.98 -18.64 -9.40
N LEU A 230 -8.79 -18.53 -9.95
CA LEU A 230 -8.12 -19.61 -10.66
C LEU A 230 -7.48 -20.61 -9.67
N ALA A 231 -7.15 -21.80 -10.17
CA ALA A 231 -6.54 -22.86 -9.35
C ALA A 231 -5.19 -22.42 -8.76
N GLY A 232 -4.90 -22.82 -7.51
CA GLY A 232 -3.61 -22.58 -6.87
C GLY A 232 -3.37 -21.15 -6.38
N VAL A 233 -4.43 -20.33 -6.29
CA VAL A 233 -4.35 -18.97 -5.77
C VAL A 233 -4.50 -18.99 -4.25
N ASP A 234 -3.46 -18.57 -3.51
CA ASP A 234 -3.56 -18.43 -2.05
C ASP A 234 -4.29 -17.13 -1.66
N SER A 235 -3.92 -16.02 -2.31
CA SER A 235 -4.52 -14.72 -2.11
C SER A 235 -4.33 -13.83 -3.34
N THR A 236 -5.27 -12.91 -3.54
CA THR A 236 -5.28 -11.97 -4.66
C THR A 236 -5.93 -10.65 -4.23
N GLU A 237 -5.66 -9.59 -4.98
CA GLU A 237 -6.19 -8.25 -4.72
C GLU A 237 -6.95 -7.73 -5.94
N ILE A 238 -8.06 -7.02 -5.69
CA ILE A 238 -8.79 -6.27 -6.71
C ILE A 238 -8.85 -4.82 -6.26
N ARG A 239 -8.53 -3.90 -7.18
CA ARG A 239 -8.39 -2.47 -6.87
C ARG A 239 -9.17 -1.58 -7.85
N ILE A 240 -9.91 -0.61 -7.35
CA ILE A 240 -10.42 0.51 -8.14
C ILE A 240 -9.26 1.44 -8.47
N VAL A 241 -9.01 1.69 -9.75
CA VAL A 241 -7.94 2.61 -10.20
C VAL A 241 -8.47 3.86 -10.88
N ARG A 242 -9.71 3.84 -11.37
CA ARG A 242 -10.41 5.00 -11.95
C ARG A 242 -11.91 4.90 -11.73
N GLY A 243 -12.54 6.07 -11.60
CA GLY A 243 -13.99 6.21 -11.46
C GLY A 243 -14.45 7.54 -12.05
N ALA A 244 -15.70 7.59 -12.50
CA ALA A 244 -16.37 8.81 -12.92
C ALA A 244 -17.89 8.63 -12.86
N PHE A 245 -18.64 9.67 -12.50
CA PHE A 245 -20.09 9.70 -12.66
C PHE A 245 -20.47 10.27 -14.02
N ALA A 246 -21.42 9.64 -14.71
CA ALA A 246 -21.96 10.19 -15.95
C ALA A 246 -22.98 11.29 -15.62
N THR A 247 -22.83 12.45 -16.25
CA THR A 247 -23.77 13.57 -16.12
C THR A 247 -24.24 14.02 -17.51
N ALA A 248 -25.24 14.91 -17.56
CA ALA A 248 -25.69 15.50 -18.83
C ALA A 248 -24.57 16.28 -19.56
N GLY A 249 -23.58 16.79 -18.82
CA GLY A 249 -22.41 17.49 -19.38
C GLY A 249 -21.25 16.57 -19.76
N GLY A 250 -21.41 15.24 -19.61
CA GLY A 250 -20.35 14.25 -19.80
C GLY A 250 -19.89 13.60 -18.49
N PRO A 251 -18.92 12.67 -18.54
CA PRO A 251 -18.39 12.01 -17.36
C PRO A 251 -17.56 12.98 -16.52
N VAL A 252 -17.84 13.03 -15.21
CA VAL A 252 -17.09 13.79 -14.22
C VAL A 252 -16.19 12.82 -13.46
N PRO A 253 -14.85 12.87 -13.65
CA PRO A 253 -13.91 12.02 -12.93
C PRO A 253 -13.98 12.28 -11.43
N VAL A 254 -13.74 11.24 -10.65
CA VAL A 254 -13.67 11.33 -9.18
C VAL A 254 -12.31 10.89 -8.68
N GLU A 255 -11.90 11.41 -7.52
CA GLU A 255 -10.72 10.90 -6.83
C GLU A 255 -11.04 9.55 -6.19
N ILE A 256 -10.23 8.54 -6.49
CA ILE A 256 -10.38 7.23 -5.87
C ILE A 256 -9.81 7.26 -4.46
N GLY A 257 -10.66 6.96 -3.47
CA GLY A 257 -10.27 6.87 -2.08
C GLY A 257 -9.38 5.66 -1.79
N PHE A 258 -8.63 5.69 -0.69
CA PHE A 258 -7.69 4.62 -0.36
C PHE A 258 -8.33 3.48 0.44
N GLU A 259 -9.26 3.78 1.34
CA GLU A 259 -9.86 2.79 2.26
C GLU A 259 -10.89 1.87 1.59
N GLY A 260 -11.64 2.40 0.62
CA GLY A 260 -12.67 1.66 -0.11
C GLY A 260 -12.17 0.96 -1.36
N ALA A 261 -11.06 1.42 -1.94
CA ALA A 261 -10.71 1.03 -3.31
C ALA A 261 -10.01 -0.31 -3.46
N LEU A 262 -9.76 -1.06 -2.39
CA LEU A 262 -9.09 -2.36 -2.47
C LEU A 262 -9.77 -3.40 -1.60
N VAL A 263 -9.93 -4.59 -2.17
CA VAL A 263 -10.28 -5.80 -1.44
C VAL A 263 -9.18 -6.85 -1.58
N ARG A 264 -8.99 -7.64 -0.54
CA ARG A 264 -8.11 -8.82 -0.51
C ARG A 264 -8.96 -10.06 -0.38
N ILE A 265 -8.78 -10.97 -1.32
CA ILE A 265 -9.44 -12.26 -1.30
C ILE A 265 -8.39 -13.31 -0.95
N LYS A 266 -8.72 -14.18 0.00
CA LYS A 266 -7.94 -15.37 0.32
C LYS A 266 -8.73 -16.60 -0.08
N ALA A 267 -8.11 -17.54 -0.78
CA ALA A 267 -8.78 -18.81 -1.05
C ALA A 267 -8.74 -19.68 0.22
N SER A 268 -9.85 -20.33 0.52
CA SER A 268 -9.87 -21.39 1.51
C SER A 268 -9.15 -22.63 0.97
N SER A 269 -8.36 -23.29 1.83
CA SER A 269 -7.85 -24.63 1.57
C SER A 269 -8.83 -25.74 1.97
N GLU A 270 -9.97 -25.39 2.59
CA GLU A 270 -11.04 -26.35 2.86
C GLU A 270 -11.75 -26.75 1.55
N PRO A 271 -12.03 -28.05 1.35
CA PRO A 271 -12.80 -28.51 0.19
C PRO A 271 -14.18 -27.85 0.15
N ASN A 272 -14.52 -27.20 -0.96
CA ASN A 272 -15.85 -26.65 -1.19
C ASN A 272 -16.49 -27.28 -2.44
N PRO A 273 -17.55 -28.10 -2.28
CA PRO A 273 -18.27 -28.73 -3.38
C PRO A 273 -19.31 -27.84 -4.08
N ASP A 274 -19.48 -26.58 -3.66
CA ASP A 274 -20.25 -25.55 -4.37
C ASP A 274 -19.38 -24.96 -5.49
N PHE A 275 -19.48 -25.58 -6.68
CA PHE A 275 -18.61 -25.35 -7.83
C PHE A 275 -19.11 -24.21 -8.73
N ASP A 276 -20.42 -23.94 -8.76
CA ASP A 276 -20.98 -22.79 -9.49
C ASP A 276 -21.08 -21.51 -8.65
N GLY A 277 -20.92 -21.62 -7.33
CA GLY A 277 -20.85 -20.51 -6.41
C GLY A 277 -22.19 -19.85 -6.13
N ASP A 278 -23.30 -20.56 -6.30
CA ASP A 278 -24.65 -20.07 -6.01
C ASP A 278 -25.01 -20.12 -4.51
N GLY A 279 -24.15 -20.71 -3.68
CA GLY A 279 -24.32 -20.83 -2.24
C GLY A 279 -25.08 -22.08 -1.79
N GLU A 280 -25.40 -22.99 -2.70
CA GLU A 280 -26.02 -24.29 -2.43
C GLU A 280 -25.21 -25.41 -3.08
N VAL A 281 -24.85 -26.46 -2.33
CA VAL A 281 -24.25 -27.67 -2.94
C VAL A 281 -25.37 -28.50 -3.54
N GLY A 282 -25.70 -28.25 -4.81
CA GLY A 282 -26.88 -28.75 -5.49
C GLY A 282 -26.61 -29.72 -6.64
N PHE A 283 -27.67 -30.00 -7.40
CA PHE A 283 -27.59 -30.88 -8.57
C PHE A 283 -26.75 -30.27 -9.70
N THR A 284 -26.70 -28.94 -9.79
CA THR A 284 -25.85 -28.24 -10.76
C THR A 284 -24.38 -28.52 -10.48
N ASP A 285 -23.96 -28.44 -9.22
CA ASP A 285 -22.60 -28.81 -8.79
C ASP A 285 -22.29 -30.27 -9.07
N PHE A 286 -23.27 -31.15 -8.86
CA PHE A 286 -23.11 -32.56 -9.20
C PHE A 286 -22.85 -32.77 -10.71
N ILE A 287 -23.54 -32.03 -11.59
CA ILE A 287 -23.28 -32.10 -13.03
C ILE A 287 -21.87 -31.63 -13.36
N LEU A 288 -21.43 -30.53 -12.76
CA LEU A 288 -20.06 -30.01 -12.93
C LEU A 288 -19.02 -31.03 -12.46
N PHE A 289 -19.23 -31.60 -11.28
CA PHE A 289 -18.38 -32.65 -10.71
C PHE A 289 -18.31 -33.89 -11.60
N ALA A 290 -19.45 -34.40 -12.03
CA ALA A 290 -19.53 -35.57 -12.90
C ALA A 290 -18.80 -35.35 -14.23
N GLY A 291 -18.78 -34.12 -14.75
CA GLY A 291 -18.02 -33.74 -15.94
C GLY A 291 -16.49 -33.81 -15.77
N LYS A 292 -15.99 -33.82 -14.53
CA LYS A 292 -14.57 -33.92 -14.18
C LYS A 292 -14.17 -35.28 -13.61
N PHE A 293 -15.15 -36.14 -13.31
CA PHE A 293 -14.93 -37.43 -12.70
C PHE A 293 -14.03 -38.33 -13.57
N GLY A 294 -12.99 -38.89 -12.96
CA GLY A 294 -11.99 -39.74 -13.61
C GLY A 294 -10.79 -38.98 -14.20
N THR A 295 -10.73 -37.66 -14.11
CA THR A 295 -9.54 -36.88 -14.49
C THR A 295 -8.48 -36.93 -13.40
N GLN A 296 -7.21 -36.73 -13.75
CA GLN A 296 -6.08 -36.71 -12.81
C GLN A 296 -5.01 -35.70 -13.19
N VAL A 297 -4.12 -35.34 -12.25
CA VAL A 297 -2.98 -34.45 -12.50
C VAL A 297 -2.23 -34.84 -13.78
N GLY A 298 -2.19 -33.91 -14.74
CA GLY A 298 -1.55 -34.10 -16.05
C GLY A 298 -2.52 -34.26 -17.21
N ASP A 299 -3.81 -34.53 -16.96
CA ASP A 299 -4.84 -34.50 -18.00
C ASP A 299 -5.22 -33.04 -18.33
N ASP A 300 -5.43 -32.73 -19.61
CA ASP A 300 -5.87 -31.38 -20.05
C ASP A 300 -7.22 -30.97 -19.42
N ALA A 301 -8.06 -31.96 -19.08
CA ALA A 301 -9.37 -31.74 -18.48
C ALA A 301 -9.33 -31.69 -16.94
N TYR A 302 -8.20 -32.03 -16.31
CA TYR A 302 -8.08 -32.05 -14.85
C TYR A 302 -8.19 -30.65 -14.28
N ASP A 303 -8.95 -30.55 -13.21
CA ASP A 303 -9.12 -29.31 -12.47
C ASP A 303 -9.01 -29.61 -10.97
N PRO A 304 -7.94 -29.12 -10.29
CA PRO A 304 -7.69 -29.39 -8.87
C PRO A 304 -8.82 -29.00 -7.91
N LEU A 305 -9.80 -28.19 -8.32
CA LEU A 305 -10.95 -27.87 -7.46
C LEU A 305 -11.86 -29.07 -7.24
N PHE A 306 -11.96 -29.95 -8.23
CA PHE A 306 -12.83 -31.12 -8.17
C PHE A 306 -12.15 -32.29 -7.42
N ASP A 307 -10.83 -32.21 -7.21
CA ASP A 307 -10.07 -33.04 -6.28
C ASP A 307 -10.25 -32.49 -4.85
N LEU A 308 -11.44 -32.74 -4.29
CA LEU A 308 -11.83 -32.32 -2.95
C LEU A 308 -11.00 -33.01 -1.85
N SER A 309 -10.40 -34.16 -2.15
CA SER A 309 -9.60 -34.92 -1.20
C SER A 309 -8.12 -34.52 -1.21
N GLY A 310 -7.66 -33.91 -2.31
CA GLY A 310 -6.29 -33.49 -2.54
C GLY A 310 -5.34 -34.64 -2.84
N ASP A 311 -5.85 -35.81 -3.29
CA ASP A 311 -5.04 -37.01 -3.56
C ASP A 311 -4.57 -37.11 -5.02
N GLY A 312 -5.01 -36.18 -5.88
CA GLY A 312 -4.56 -35.96 -7.26
C GLY A 312 -5.56 -36.39 -8.34
N PRO A 313 -6.27 -37.52 -8.22
CA PRO A 313 -7.39 -37.87 -9.10
C PRO A 313 -8.73 -37.30 -8.62
N VAL A 314 -9.58 -36.84 -9.54
CA VAL A 314 -11.01 -36.60 -9.27
C VAL A 314 -11.75 -37.93 -9.32
N GLY A 315 -12.01 -38.52 -8.16
CA GLY A 315 -12.53 -39.88 -8.05
C GLY A 315 -13.58 -40.07 -6.96
N PHE A 316 -13.71 -41.33 -6.54
CA PHE A 316 -14.68 -41.72 -5.53
C PHE A 316 -14.43 -41.08 -4.15
N PRO A 317 -13.18 -40.89 -3.67
CA PRO A 317 -12.92 -40.14 -2.45
C PRO A 317 -13.52 -38.73 -2.47
N ASP A 318 -13.39 -38.01 -3.59
CA ASP A 318 -13.97 -36.66 -3.76
C ASP A 318 -15.48 -36.70 -3.80
N PHE A 319 -16.06 -37.71 -4.45
CA PHE A 319 -17.51 -37.92 -4.47
C PHE A 319 -18.08 -38.11 -3.05
N ILE A 320 -17.35 -38.78 -2.15
CA ILE A 320 -17.79 -38.94 -0.75
C ILE A 320 -17.80 -37.59 -0.02
N ILE A 321 -16.80 -36.73 -0.26
CA ILE A 321 -16.74 -35.38 0.31
C ILE A 321 -17.89 -34.53 -0.24
N PHE A 322 -18.11 -34.56 -1.56
CA PHE A 322 -19.24 -33.90 -2.22
C PHE A 322 -20.58 -34.36 -1.64
N ALA A 323 -20.84 -35.67 -1.62
CA ALA A 323 -22.10 -36.24 -1.16
C ALA A 323 -22.37 -35.94 0.32
N GLY A 324 -21.32 -35.84 1.14
CA GLY A 324 -21.42 -35.44 2.55
C GLY A 324 -21.92 -34.00 2.75
N GLN A 325 -21.80 -33.14 1.74
CA GLN A 325 -22.24 -31.74 1.79
C GLN A 325 -23.44 -31.44 0.87
N PHE A 326 -23.93 -32.43 0.13
CA PHE A 326 -25.06 -32.25 -0.80
C PHE A 326 -26.33 -31.76 -0.08
N GLY A 327 -26.96 -30.71 -0.64
CA GLY A 327 -28.13 -30.04 -0.06
C GLY A 327 -27.82 -29.07 1.08
N THR A 328 -26.54 -28.83 1.40
CA THR A 328 -26.15 -27.78 2.35
C THR A 328 -26.18 -26.40 1.68
N LYS A 329 -26.48 -25.36 2.48
CA LYS A 329 -26.41 -23.95 2.06
C LYS A 329 -25.23 -23.28 2.74
N THR A 330 -24.23 -22.89 1.97
CA THR A 330 -23.04 -22.14 2.40
C THR A 330 -23.37 -20.65 2.45
N GLY A 331 -24.25 -20.25 3.39
CA GLY A 331 -24.59 -18.83 3.62
C GLY A 331 -25.82 -18.34 2.84
N LYS A 332 -26.58 -17.42 3.44
CA LYS A 332 -27.92 -17.02 2.98
C LYS A 332 -27.87 -16.24 1.65
N PRO A 333 -28.64 -16.63 0.62
CA PRO A 333 -29.09 -15.70 -0.40
C PRO A 333 -30.44 -15.13 0.03
N VAL A 334 -30.46 -13.93 0.61
CA VAL A 334 -31.69 -13.11 0.58
C VAL A 334 -31.30 -11.65 0.33
N LEU A 335 -31.42 -11.25 -0.93
CA LEU A 335 -31.66 -9.85 -1.31
C LEU A 335 -32.94 -9.38 -0.60
N SER A 336 -32.82 -8.86 0.61
CA SER A 336 -33.92 -8.14 1.25
C SER A 336 -33.74 -6.65 1.04
N LYS A 337 -34.60 -6.07 0.21
CA LYS A 337 -34.76 -4.61 0.06
C LYS A 337 -34.87 -3.97 1.45
N PRO A 338 -34.11 -2.90 1.75
CA PRO A 338 -34.27 -2.18 3.01
C PRO A 338 -35.70 -1.61 3.11
N VAL A 339 -36.32 -1.81 4.28
CA VAL A 339 -37.58 -1.15 4.63
C VAL A 339 -37.25 0.31 4.94
N SER A 340 -37.89 1.23 4.21
CA SER A 340 -37.78 2.67 4.46
C SER A 340 -38.19 3.00 5.89
N LYS A 341 -37.36 3.75 6.61
CA LYS A 341 -37.84 4.65 7.67
C LYS A 341 -37.71 6.09 7.19
#